data_AF-A0A6V8KBN6-F1
#
_entry.id   AF-A0A6V8KBN6-F1
#
_cell.length_a   1.000
_cell.length_b   1.000
_cell.length_c   1.000
_cell.angle_alpha   90.00
_cell.angle_beta   90.00
_cell.angle_gamma   90.00
#
_symmetry.space_group_name_H-M   'P 1'
#
loop_
_entity.id
_entity.type
_entity.pdbx_description
1 polymer ?
#
loop_
_entity_poly.entity_id
_entity_poly.type
_entity_poly.pdbx_seq_one_letter_code
_entity_poly.pdbx_strand_id
1 'polypeptide(L)'
;MMGQFQKGGGLFMFNGDWESANLDKGMPGNVGFFLFPGESAGAKHVAMSAPNTFGVGAKAKNPDAAAFFLNWVHTNDKAREITVKLGGSSPGGPPDLTVPPAAEGTVLSETLKASQQLGAENGAVDFTANATGAIFASAITPEMQKLVAGQQTPEGYVKAVQTEYEKELSQ
;
A
#
# COMPACT_ATOMS: atom_id res chain seq x y z
N MET A 1 15.04 5.37 -4.96
CA MET A 1 13.95 6.35 -5.12
C MET A 1 13.83 7.26 -3.90
N MET A 2 13.49 6.72 -2.72
CA MET A 2 13.30 7.49 -1.47
C MET A 2 14.43 8.48 -1.15
N GLY A 3 15.68 8.02 -1.10
CA GLY A 3 16.81 8.90 -0.76
C GLY A 3 17.07 10.05 -1.75
N GLN A 4 16.58 9.97 -2.99
CA GLN A 4 16.65 11.09 -3.94
C GLN A 4 15.51 12.08 -3.72
N PHE A 5 14.30 11.56 -3.45
CA PHE A 5 13.15 12.38 -3.07
C PHE A 5 13.44 13.18 -1.79
N GLN A 6 14.01 12.54 -0.77
CA GLN A 6 14.41 13.20 0.48
C GLN A 6 15.48 14.28 0.32
N LYS A 7 16.24 14.25 -0.78
CA LYS A 7 17.22 15.28 -1.15
C LYS A 7 16.63 16.39 -2.02
N GLY A 8 15.31 16.37 -2.28
CA GLY A 8 14.63 17.33 -3.16
C GLY A 8 14.79 17.02 -4.65
N GLY A 9 15.23 15.82 -5.01
CA GLY A 9 15.44 15.41 -6.41
C GLY A 9 14.17 15.12 -7.20
N GLY A 10 12.98 15.23 -6.58
CA GLY A 10 11.70 15.01 -7.24
C GLY A 10 10.57 15.75 -6.52
N LEU A 11 9.60 16.25 -7.29
CA LEU A 11 8.41 16.94 -6.75
C LEU A 11 7.33 15.96 -6.28
N PHE A 12 7.21 14.82 -6.97
CA PHE A 12 6.26 13.76 -6.65
C PHE A 12 6.97 12.41 -6.56
N MET A 13 6.43 11.52 -5.74
CA MET A 13 6.88 10.13 -5.61
C MET A 13 5.67 9.23 -5.43
N PHE A 14 5.60 8.15 -6.21
CA PHE A 14 4.63 7.09 -6.01
C PHE A 14 5.03 6.26 -4.80
N ASN A 15 4.19 6.25 -3.76
CA ASN A 15 4.46 5.49 -2.54
C ASN A 15 3.16 5.19 -1.77
N GLY A 16 3.25 4.31 -0.78
CA GLY A 16 2.16 3.96 0.12
C GLY A 16 2.34 4.48 1.54
N ASP A 17 1.42 4.11 2.40
CA ASP A 17 1.35 4.54 3.81
C ASP A 17 2.51 4.00 4.66
N TRP A 18 3.18 2.92 4.25
CA TRP A 18 4.32 2.32 4.94
C TRP A 18 5.53 3.25 5.09
N GLU A 19 5.62 4.34 4.32
CA GLU A 19 6.69 5.34 4.45
C GLU A 19 6.32 6.54 5.33
N SER A 20 5.09 6.62 5.87
CA SER A 20 4.62 7.79 6.60
C SER A 20 5.55 8.17 7.77
N ALA A 21 5.89 7.20 8.64
CA ALA A 21 6.82 7.43 9.75
C ALA A 21 8.21 7.88 9.29
N ASN A 22 8.72 7.30 8.20
CA ASN A 22 10.04 7.65 7.68
C ASN A 22 10.06 9.08 7.12
N LEU A 23 8.99 9.49 6.44
CA LEU A 23 8.83 10.84 5.90
C LEU A 23 8.58 11.87 7.00
N ASP A 24 7.74 11.56 7.99
CA ASP A 24 7.51 12.44 9.15
C ASP A 24 8.79 12.69 9.94
N LYS A 25 9.65 11.67 10.07
CA LYS A 25 10.95 11.80 10.73
C LYS A 25 12.00 12.51 9.86
N GLY A 26 12.05 12.16 8.58
CA GLY A 26 13.12 12.60 7.67
C GLY A 26 12.86 13.95 7.00
N MET A 27 11.60 14.36 6.87
CA MET A 27 11.17 15.55 6.14
C MET A 27 9.99 16.27 6.85
N PRO A 28 10.07 16.53 8.17
CA PRO A 28 8.96 17.10 8.92
C PRO A 28 8.48 18.42 8.32
N GLY A 29 7.18 18.49 8.00
CA GLY A 29 6.53 19.68 7.44
C GLY A 29 6.91 20.02 5.99
N ASN A 30 7.73 19.19 5.32
CA ASN A 30 8.20 19.45 3.96
C ASN A 30 7.56 18.54 2.90
N VAL A 31 6.82 17.51 3.32
CA VAL A 31 6.16 16.54 2.45
C VAL A 31 4.72 16.38 2.92
N GLY A 32 3.82 16.22 1.95
CA GLY A 32 2.45 15.77 2.20
C GLY A 32 2.10 14.56 1.34
N PHE A 33 0.91 14.02 1.58
CA PHE A 33 0.36 12.86 0.91
C PHE A 33 -1.05 13.16 0.37
N PHE A 34 -1.33 12.67 -0.83
CA PHE A 34 -2.66 12.69 -1.43
C PHE A 34 -2.85 11.44 -2.31
N LEU A 35 -4.10 11.03 -2.50
CA LEU A 35 -4.43 9.90 -3.37
C LEU A 35 -4.08 10.24 -4.83
N PHE A 36 -3.64 9.22 -5.58
CA PHE A 36 -3.31 9.41 -7.00
C PHE A 36 -4.56 9.91 -7.76
N PRO A 37 -4.46 11.04 -8.49
CA PRO A 37 -5.63 11.68 -9.08
C PRO A 37 -6.24 10.79 -10.17
N GLY A 38 -7.57 10.82 -10.27
CA GLY A 38 -8.27 10.22 -11.40
C GLY A 38 -8.08 10.98 -12.70
N GLU A 39 -8.45 10.36 -13.82
CA GLU A 39 -8.25 10.91 -15.18
C GLU A 39 -9.05 12.19 -15.45
N SER A 40 -10.15 12.41 -14.71
CA SER A 40 -10.99 13.60 -14.79
C SER A 40 -11.26 14.18 -13.41
N ALA A 41 -11.54 15.48 -13.35
CA ALA A 41 -11.95 16.13 -12.12
C ALA A 41 -13.16 15.43 -11.49
N GLY A 42 -13.06 15.09 -10.20
CA GLY A 42 -14.12 14.39 -9.47
C GLY A 42 -14.22 12.88 -9.74
N ALA A 43 -13.33 12.32 -10.56
CA ALA A 43 -13.21 10.86 -10.67
C ALA A 43 -12.82 10.26 -9.32
N LYS A 44 -13.35 9.07 -9.04
CA LYS A 44 -12.96 8.30 -7.86
C LYS A 44 -11.49 7.92 -7.94
N HIS A 45 -10.84 7.90 -6.79
CA HIS A 45 -9.48 7.44 -6.64
C HIS A 45 -9.46 5.91 -6.67
N VAL A 46 -8.41 5.37 -7.28
CA VAL A 46 -8.12 3.94 -7.23
C VAL A 46 -6.69 3.79 -6.76
N ALA A 47 -6.48 2.92 -5.78
CA ALA A 47 -5.15 2.60 -5.30
C ALA A 47 -5.06 1.11 -4.97
N MET A 48 -3.89 0.53 -5.23
CA MET A 48 -3.60 -0.81 -4.74
C MET A 48 -3.51 -0.77 -3.22
N SER A 49 -4.28 -1.63 -2.56
CA SER A 49 -4.34 -1.71 -1.10
C SER A 49 -4.62 -3.16 -0.71
N ALA A 50 -3.81 -3.68 0.19
CA ALA A 50 -4.01 -4.98 0.81
C ALA A 50 -3.58 -4.89 2.28
N PRO A 51 -4.22 -5.66 3.18
CA PRO A 51 -3.77 -5.75 4.54
C PRO A 51 -2.41 -6.44 4.63
N ASN A 52 -1.61 -6.06 5.63
CA ASN A 52 -0.47 -6.87 6.02
C ASN A 52 -0.95 -8.27 6.42
N THR A 53 -0.51 -9.28 5.68
CA THR A 53 -0.94 -10.66 5.92
C THR A 53 0.06 -11.36 6.82
N PHE A 54 -0.39 -11.73 8.01
CA PHE A 54 0.39 -12.50 8.98
C PHE A 54 -0.14 -13.93 9.07
N GLY A 55 0.77 -14.90 9.12
CA GLY A 55 0.43 -16.32 9.26
C GLY A 55 0.92 -16.92 10.58
N VAL A 56 0.12 -17.79 11.17
CA VAL A 56 0.56 -18.68 12.26
C VAL A 56 1.07 -19.97 11.63
N GLY A 57 2.37 -20.26 11.81
CA GLY A 57 2.97 -21.45 11.24
C GLY A 57 2.31 -22.74 11.75
N ALA A 58 2.08 -23.70 10.86
CA ALA A 58 1.38 -24.96 11.19
C ALA A 58 2.06 -25.81 12.29
N LYS A 59 3.34 -25.55 12.58
CA LYS A 59 4.13 -26.21 13.64
C LYS A 59 4.54 -25.26 14.77
N ALA A 60 3.87 -24.11 14.90
CA ALA A 60 4.15 -23.16 15.96
C ALA A 60 3.99 -23.84 17.32
N LYS A 61 4.94 -23.61 18.24
CA LYS A 61 4.87 -24.16 19.60
C LYS A 61 3.69 -23.59 20.41
N ASN A 62 3.29 -22.35 20.09
CA ASN A 62 2.24 -21.60 20.79
C ASN A 62 1.28 -20.95 19.77
N PRO A 63 0.49 -21.74 19.00
CA PRO A 63 -0.33 -21.20 17.92
C PRO A 63 -1.45 -20.29 18.46
N ASP A 64 -2.06 -20.65 19.58
CA ASP A 64 -3.15 -19.86 20.20
C ASP A 64 -2.65 -18.50 20.70
N ALA A 65 -1.44 -18.47 21.30
CA ALA A 65 -0.84 -17.21 21.74
C ALA A 65 -0.51 -16.29 20.55
N ALA A 66 -0.04 -16.85 19.44
CA ALA A 66 0.20 -16.09 18.21
C ALA A 66 -1.10 -15.55 17.61
N ALA A 67 -2.14 -16.39 17.52
CA ALA A 67 -3.46 -15.96 17.04
C ALA A 67 -4.07 -14.88 17.94
N PHE A 68 -3.99 -15.05 19.26
CA PHE A 68 -4.42 -14.04 20.22
C PHE A 68 -3.68 -12.72 20.03
N PHE A 69 -2.35 -12.75 19.87
CA PHE A 69 -1.55 -11.55 19.66
C PHE A 69 -1.95 -10.83 18.37
N LEU A 70 -2.10 -11.55 17.25
CA LEU A 70 -2.50 -10.97 15.97
C LEU A 70 -3.91 -10.35 16.04
N ASN A 71 -4.84 -10.99 16.75
CA ASN A 71 -6.16 -10.41 16.99
C ASN A 71 -6.06 -9.16 17.89
N TRP A 72 -5.33 -9.26 19.00
CA TRP A 72 -5.15 -8.17 19.96
C TRP A 72 -4.56 -6.91 19.32
N VAL A 73 -3.55 -7.04 18.44
CA VAL A 73 -2.96 -5.92 17.69
C VAL A 73 -4.01 -5.13 16.90
N HIS A 74 -5.02 -5.81 16.35
CA HIS A 74 -6.04 -5.21 15.49
C HIS A 74 -7.31 -4.78 16.21
N THR A 75 -7.60 -5.31 17.41
CA THR A 75 -8.87 -5.05 18.11
C THR A 75 -8.72 -4.34 19.45
N ASN A 76 -7.54 -4.32 20.06
CA ASN A 76 -7.33 -3.65 21.33
C ASN A 76 -6.95 -2.19 21.14
N ASP A 77 -7.65 -1.27 21.83
CA ASP A 77 -7.42 0.17 21.72
C ASP A 77 -5.96 0.57 21.95
N LYS A 78 -5.31 0.00 22.97
CA LYS A 78 -3.92 0.35 23.29
C LYS A 78 -2.96 -0.19 22.24
N ALA A 79 -3.19 -1.41 21.76
CA ALA A 79 -2.38 -2.00 20.71
C ALA A 79 -2.48 -1.20 19.40
N ARG A 80 -3.71 -0.85 19.00
CA ARG A 80 -3.98 0.00 17.83
C ARG A 80 -3.33 1.37 17.98
N GLU A 81 -3.40 1.98 19.16
CA GLU A 81 -2.72 3.26 19.45
C GLU A 81 -1.20 3.13 19.26
N ILE A 82 -0.60 2.04 19.73
CA ILE A 82 0.83 1.76 19.54
C ILE A 82 1.16 1.61 18.05
N THR A 83 0.36 0.86 17.29
CA THR A 83 0.55 0.66 15.85
C THR A 83 0.58 1.99 15.10
N VAL A 84 -0.36 2.89 15.38
CA VAL A 84 -0.38 4.22 14.74
C VAL A 84 0.81 5.06 15.20
N LYS A 85 1.01 5.23 16.51
CA LYS A 85 1.98 6.19 17.04
C LYS A 85 3.44 5.78 16.83
N LEU A 86 3.73 4.48 16.86
CA LEU A 86 5.10 3.98 16.71
C LEU A 86 5.36 3.36 15.34
N GLY A 87 4.38 2.62 14.81
CA GLY A 87 4.50 1.99 13.49
C GLY A 87 4.28 2.98 12.34
N GLY A 88 3.51 4.04 12.55
CA GLY A 88 3.22 5.05 11.53
C GLY A 88 2.46 4.48 10.33
N SER A 89 1.51 3.58 10.58
CA SER A 89 0.63 3.01 9.57
C SER A 89 -0.77 2.80 10.16
N SER A 90 -1.74 2.48 9.29
CA SER A 90 -3.09 2.11 9.69
C SER A 90 -3.09 0.95 10.69
N PRO A 91 -3.92 1.01 11.75
CA PRO A 91 -3.98 -0.05 12.76
C PRO A 91 -4.67 -1.32 12.24
N GLY A 92 -5.25 -1.30 11.04
CA GLY A 92 -6.04 -2.39 10.48
C GLY A 92 -7.25 -2.77 11.34
N GLY A 93 -7.65 -4.04 11.23
CA GLY A 93 -8.77 -4.61 11.98
C GLY A 93 -10.16 -4.27 11.41
N PRO A 94 -11.21 -4.58 12.19
CA PRO A 94 -12.59 -4.30 11.79
C PRO A 94 -12.84 -2.83 11.42
N PRO A 95 -13.63 -2.56 10.36
CA PRO A 95 -13.83 -1.22 9.83
C PRO A 95 -14.70 -0.31 10.71
N ASP A 96 -15.44 -0.89 11.66
CA ASP A 96 -16.29 -0.19 12.62
C ASP A 96 -15.51 0.32 13.85
N LEU A 97 -14.26 -0.09 14.02
CA LEU A 97 -13.41 0.38 15.11
C LEU A 97 -12.76 1.73 14.80
N THR A 98 -12.77 2.64 15.78
CA THR A 98 -12.12 3.95 15.69
C THR A 98 -10.63 3.83 15.36
N VAL A 99 -10.19 4.58 14.34
CA VAL A 99 -8.77 4.73 14.02
C VAL A 99 -8.14 5.72 15.01
N PRO A 100 -7.07 5.35 15.75
CA PRO A 100 -6.38 6.28 16.63
C PRO A 100 -5.87 7.51 15.88
N PRO A 101 -5.96 8.71 16.46
CA PRO A 101 -5.55 9.92 15.78
C PRO A 101 -4.03 10.02 15.66
N ALA A 102 -3.57 10.54 14.53
CA ALA A 102 -2.20 11.02 14.32
C ALA A 102 -2.12 12.54 14.47
N ALA A 103 -0.92 13.07 14.73
CA ALA A 103 -0.71 14.52 14.87
C ALA A 103 -1.06 15.24 13.56
N GLU A 104 -1.74 16.38 13.64
CA GLU A 104 -2.09 17.17 12.45
C GLU A 104 -0.85 17.66 11.70
N GLY A 105 -0.95 17.79 10.37
CA GLY A 105 0.16 18.21 9.51
C GLY A 105 1.25 17.17 9.32
N THR A 106 1.03 15.93 9.77
CA THR A 106 1.92 14.79 9.49
C THR A 106 1.46 14.02 8.26
N VAL A 107 2.42 13.41 7.56
CA VAL A 107 2.17 12.46 6.47
C VAL A 107 1.31 11.30 6.97
N LEU A 108 1.54 10.81 8.20
CA LEU A 108 0.69 9.80 8.81
C LEU A 108 -0.79 10.23 8.92
N SER A 109 -1.06 11.46 9.35
CA SER A 109 -2.44 11.98 9.41
C SER A 109 -3.09 11.99 8.04
N GLU A 110 -2.32 12.35 7.01
CA GLU A 110 -2.80 12.41 5.62
C GLU A 110 -3.02 11.02 5.02
N THR A 111 -2.14 10.04 5.28
CA THR A 111 -2.32 8.67 4.79
C THR A 111 -3.50 7.96 5.47
N LEU A 112 -3.74 8.21 6.76
CA LEU A 112 -4.94 7.72 7.44
C LEU A 112 -6.23 8.31 6.84
N LYS A 113 -6.25 9.61 6.55
CA LYS A 113 -7.38 10.27 5.86
C LYS A 113 -7.58 9.72 4.45
N ALA A 114 -6.50 9.56 3.70
CA ALA A 114 -6.53 9.00 2.35
C ALA A 114 -7.06 7.55 2.34
N SER A 115 -6.67 6.73 3.32
CA SER A 115 -7.21 5.37 3.48
C SER A 115 -8.72 5.37 3.73
N GLN A 116 -9.22 6.25 4.60
CA GLN A 116 -10.66 6.40 4.86
C GLN A 116 -11.42 6.85 3.60
N GLN A 117 -10.88 7.82 2.87
CA GLN A 117 -11.46 8.28 1.61
C GLN A 117 -11.52 7.16 0.56
N LEU A 118 -10.41 6.44 0.36
CA LEU A 118 -10.34 5.33 -0.58
C LEU A 118 -11.37 4.23 -0.25
N GLY A 119 -11.53 3.93 1.04
CA GLY A 119 -12.56 3.00 1.52
C GLY A 119 -13.98 3.50 1.22
N ALA A 120 -14.27 4.78 1.50
CA ALA A 120 -15.58 5.38 1.22
C ALA A 120 -15.91 5.43 -0.29
N GLU A 121 -14.90 5.60 -1.14
CA GLU A 121 -15.07 5.64 -2.59
C GLU A 121 -15.22 4.24 -3.21
N ASN A 122 -14.93 3.17 -2.44
CA ASN A 122 -14.75 1.80 -2.92
C ASN A 122 -13.66 1.72 -4.00
N GLY A 123 -12.54 2.40 -3.75
CA GLY A 123 -11.42 2.54 -4.69
C GLY A 123 -10.24 1.59 -4.43
N ALA A 124 -10.29 0.81 -3.35
CA ALA A 124 -9.25 -0.15 -3.03
C ALA A 124 -9.31 -1.35 -3.99
N VAL A 125 -8.19 -1.65 -4.63
CA VAL A 125 -7.99 -2.86 -5.46
C VAL A 125 -6.80 -3.65 -4.94
N ASP A 126 -6.75 -4.96 -5.18
CA ASP A 126 -5.58 -5.76 -4.80
C ASP A 126 -4.33 -5.35 -5.60
N PHE A 127 -3.15 -5.70 -5.10
CA PHE A 127 -1.91 -5.51 -5.85
C PHE A 127 -1.91 -6.40 -7.08
N THR A 128 -1.62 -5.82 -8.25
CA THR A 128 -1.51 -6.57 -9.51
C THR A 128 -0.43 -7.65 -9.47
N ALA A 129 0.59 -7.45 -8.62
CA ALA A 129 1.63 -8.44 -8.35
C ALA A 129 1.11 -9.73 -7.67
N ASN A 130 -0.08 -9.69 -7.06
CA ASN A 130 -0.73 -10.85 -6.44
C ASN A 130 -1.61 -11.65 -7.42
N ALA A 131 -1.73 -11.23 -8.68
CA ALA A 131 -2.67 -11.85 -9.62
C ALA A 131 -2.35 -13.34 -9.89
N THR A 132 -1.07 -13.69 -9.99
CA THR A 132 -0.56 -15.08 -9.99
C THR A 132 0.83 -15.12 -9.36
N GLY A 133 1.35 -16.33 -9.09
CA GLY A 133 2.61 -16.50 -8.37
C GLY A 133 3.85 -15.95 -9.08
N ALA A 134 3.83 -15.84 -10.42
CA ALA A 134 5.00 -15.39 -11.19
C ALA A 134 4.78 -14.08 -11.95
N ILE A 135 3.54 -13.55 -12.07
CA ILE A 135 3.22 -12.40 -12.95
C ILE A 135 4.13 -11.20 -12.76
N PHE A 136 4.53 -10.92 -11.51
CA PHE A 136 5.37 -9.77 -11.19
C PHE A 136 6.75 -9.88 -11.83
N ALA A 137 7.35 -11.08 -11.78
CA ALA A 137 8.65 -11.36 -12.34
C ALA A 137 8.58 -11.70 -13.84
N SER A 138 7.54 -12.44 -14.26
CA SER A 138 7.38 -12.94 -15.62
C SER A 138 6.95 -11.87 -16.61
N ALA A 139 6.12 -10.91 -16.21
CA ALA A 139 5.54 -9.91 -17.11
C ALA A 139 5.64 -8.47 -16.61
N ILE A 140 5.12 -8.15 -15.41
CA ILE A 140 4.99 -6.75 -14.97
C ILE A 140 6.36 -6.05 -14.98
N THR A 141 7.37 -6.64 -14.33
CA THR A 141 8.71 -6.04 -14.24
C THR A 141 9.40 -5.89 -15.60
N PRO A 142 9.61 -6.97 -16.40
CA PRO A 142 10.32 -6.84 -17.67
C PRO A 142 9.57 -5.98 -18.70
N GLU A 143 8.24 -6.06 -18.77
CA GLU A 143 7.47 -5.26 -19.71
C GLU A 143 7.44 -3.78 -19.30
N MET A 144 7.35 -3.46 -18.01
CA MET A 144 7.49 -2.08 -17.54
C MET A 144 8.87 -1.49 -17.87
N GLN A 145 9.94 -2.28 -17.73
CA GLN A 145 11.30 -1.85 -18.09
C GLN A 145 11.42 -1.51 -19.58
N LYS A 146 10.86 -2.34 -20.47
CA LYS A 146 10.81 -2.06 -21.91
C LYS A 146 9.99 -0.80 -22.21
N LEU A 147 8.86 -0.60 -21.51
CA LEU A 147 8.02 0.59 -21.68
C LEU A 147 8.81 1.87 -21.32
N VAL A 148 9.46 1.89 -20.15
CA VAL A 148 10.29 3.01 -19.71
C VAL A 148 11.50 3.24 -20.63
N ALA A 149 12.05 2.17 -21.21
CA ALA A 149 13.12 2.25 -22.20
C ALA A 149 12.66 2.67 -23.61
N GLY A 150 11.35 2.92 -23.82
CA GLY A 150 10.79 3.29 -25.11
C GLY A 150 10.78 2.15 -26.14
N GLN A 151 10.88 0.90 -25.69
CA GLN A 151 10.93 -0.30 -26.55
C GLN A 151 9.54 -0.89 -26.84
N GLN A 152 8.48 -0.38 -26.21
CA GLN A 152 7.10 -0.74 -26.47
C GLN A 152 6.13 0.39 -26.14
N THR A 153 4.84 0.21 -26.49
CA THR A 153 3.77 1.17 -26.17
C THR A 153 3.03 0.77 -24.89
N PRO A 154 2.27 1.69 -24.26
CA PRO A 154 1.39 1.36 -23.14
C PRO A 154 0.41 0.23 -23.46
N GLU A 155 -0.17 0.21 -24.66
CA GLU A 155 -1.10 -0.84 -25.09
C GLU A 155 -0.38 -2.19 -25.23
N GLY A 156 0.87 -2.18 -25.73
CA GLY A 156 1.72 -3.35 -25.80
C GLY A 156 2.00 -3.95 -24.42
N TYR A 157 2.33 -3.08 -23.45
CA TYR A 157 2.57 -3.48 -22.06
C TYR A 157 1.34 -4.17 -21.46
N VAL A 158 0.16 -3.56 -21.56
CA VAL A 158 -1.09 -4.13 -21.00
C VAL A 158 -1.39 -5.48 -21.64
N LYS A 159 -1.26 -5.59 -22.97
CA LYS A 159 -1.49 -6.84 -23.70
C LYS A 159 -0.52 -7.95 -23.30
N ALA A 160 0.76 -7.61 -23.11
CA ALA A 160 1.77 -8.58 -22.70
C ALA A 160 1.50 -9.12 -21.29
N VAL A 161 1.16 -8.25 -20.33
CA VAL A 161 0.78 -8.65 -18.97
C VAL A 161 -0.47 -9.53 -18.98
N GLN A 162 -1.51 -9.15 -19.74
CA GLN A 162 -2.73 -9.96 -19.86
C GLN A 162 -2.46 -11.35 -20.46
N THR A 163 -1.60 -11.41 -21.49
CA THR A 163 -1.23 -12.68 -22.14
C THR A 163 -0.52 -13.63 -21.17
N GLU A 164 0.42 -13.13 -20.37
CA GLU A 164 1.12 -13.98 -19.39
C GLU A 164 0.19 -14.40 -18.25
N TYR A 165 -0.70 -13.52 -17.80
CA TYR A 165 -1.72 -13.85 -16.81
C TYR A 165 -2.61 -15.02 -17.25
N GLU A 166 -3.16 -14.96 -18.48
CA GLU A 166 -3.98 -16.05 -19.04
C GLU A 166 -3.22 -17.35 -19.18
N LYS A 167 -1.94 -17.29 -19.57
CA LYS A 167 -1.06 -18.46 -19.66
C LYS A 167 -0.80 -19.09 -18.29
N GLU A 168 -0.57 -18.29 -17.25
CA GLU A 168 -0.36 -18.79 -15.88
C GLU A 168 -1.64 -19.43 -15.31
N LEU A 169 -2.83 -18.90 -15.63
CA LEU A 169 -4.11 -19.50 -15.22
C LEU A 169 -4.43 -20.85 -15.89
N SER A 170 -3.78 -21.15 -17.02
CA SER A 170 -4.02 -22.37 -17.80
C SER A 170 -3.15 -23.57 -17.38
N GLN A 171 -2.31 -23.39 -16.36
CA GLN A 171 -1.37 -24.40 -15.83
C GLN A 171 -1.92 -25.07 -14.57
#